data_AF-A1CLL7-F1
#
_entry.id   AF-A1CLL7-F1
#
_cell.length_a   1.000
_cell.length_b   1.000
_cell.length_c   1.000
_cell.angle_alpha   90.00
_cell.angle_beta   90.00
_cell.angle_gamma   90.00
#
_symmetry.space_group_name_H-M   'P 1'
#
loop_
_entity.id
_entity.type
_entity.pdbx_description
1 polymer ?
#
loop_
_entity_poly.entity_id
_entity_poly.type
_entity_poly.pdbx_seq_one_letter_code
_entity_poly.pdbx_strand_id
1 'polypeptide(L)'
;MLSLVVGSLASGFTTPKIGFYTPFAIVGSCIMTIGSGLLTMLQVDTSEAKWIGYQIIYGFGMGLCFQQSNLAAQTVLPTNDVPIGLAVIFFSQLLGAAVLVPVGENVLSNQLLNKLSGIPGISPDLITLSGATSLLDSVPANLRNTVLVAYNESLRTVFQIGLILSALSVLGNATLEWASVLKDKQPIPDTQDKSVVNDEVKNAGGEAV
;
A
#
# COMPACT_ATOMS: atom_id res chain seq x y z
N MET A 1 0.16 -8.92 -5.81
CA MET A 1 -0.19 -9.42 -4.46
C MET A 1 0.90 -10.29 -3.84
N LEU A 2 1.40 -11.32 -4.54
CA LEU A 2 2.51 -12.15 -4.04
C LEU A 2 3.74 -11.35 -3.57
N SER A 3 4.22 -10.40 -4.40
CA SER A 3 5.39 -9.58 -4.05
C SER A 3 5.16 -8.65 -2.85
N LEU A 4 3.92 -8.20 -2.66
CA LEU A 4 3.53 -7.38 -1.52
C LEU A 4 3.56 -8.19 -0.23
N VAL A 5 3.05 -9.43 -0.27
CA VAL A 5 3.11 -10.35 0.89
C VAL A 5 4.55 -10.69 1.24
N VAL A 6 5.39 -10.96 0.24
CA VAL A 6 6.82 -11.23 0.48
C VAL A 6 7.51 -9.99 1.08
N GLY A 7 7.23 -8.80 0.57
CA GLY A 7 7.75 -7.55 1.13
C GLY A 7 7.27 -7.27 2.55
N SER A 8 5.98 -7.47 2.83
CA SER A 8 5.43 -7.24 4.17
C SER A 8 6.01 -8.23 5.18
N LEU A 9 6.13 -9.52 4.84
CA LEU A 9 6.79 -10.51 5.68
C LEU A 9 8.26 -10.14 5.93
N ALA A 10 9.01 -9.79 4.88
CA ALA A 10 10.40 -9.38 5.01
C ALA A 10 10.56 -8.18 5.96
N SER A 11 9.69 -7.18 5.84
CA SER A 11 9.68 -6.04 6.76
C SER A 11 9.33 -6.46 8.20
N GLY A 12 8.30 -7.30 8.38
CA GLY A 12 7.83 -7.75 9.68
C GLY A 12 8.87 -8.58 10.46
N PHE A 13 9.72 -9.34 9.77
CA PHE A 13 10.84 -10.05 10.39
C PHE A 13 12.03 -9.15 10.71
N THR A 14 12.24 -8.09 9.93
CA THR A 14 13.47 -7.27 10.00
C THR A 14 13.29 -6.06 10.92
N THR A 15 12.11 -5.45 10.98
CA THR A 15 11.85 -4.28 11.83
C THR A 15 12.04 -4.56 13.32
N PRO A 16 11.60 -5.69 13.91
CA PRO A 16 11.84 -6.00 15.31
C PRO A 16 13.33 -6.18 15.65
N LYS A 17 14.17 -6.55 14.68
CA LYS A 17 15.62 -6.73 14.88
C LYS A 17 16.40 -5.42 14.89
N ILE A 18 15.92 -4.39 14.20
CA ILE A 18 16.62 -3.10 14.05
C ILE A 18 16.06 -2.05 15.00
N GLY A 19 14.82 -2.21 15.46
CA GLY A 19 14.25 -1.36 16.51
C GLY A 19 13.74 0.00 16.05
N PHE A 20 13.84 0.34 14.75
CA PHE A 20 13.30 1.56 14.16
C PHE A 20 12.49 1.23 12.90
N TYR A 21 11.27 1.76 12.79
CA TYR A 21 10.39 1.57 11.62
C TYR A 21 10.65 2.61 10.50
N THR A 22 11.16 3.80 10.86
CA THR A 22 11.34 4.94 9.95
C THR A 22 12.31 4.66 8.80
N PRO A 23 13.49 4.02 8.99
CA PRO A 23 14.39 3.70 7.88
C PRO A 23 13.77 2.74 6.85
N PHE A 24 12.95 1.79 7.30
CA PHE A 24 12.25 0.85 6.42
C PHE A 24 11.15 1.52 5.60
N ALA A 25 10.42 2.47 6.18
CA ALA A 25 9.42 3.24 5.47
C ALA A 25 10.04 4.10 4.36
N ILE A 26 11.20 4.72 4.62
CA ILE A 26 11.94 5.52 3.62
C ILE A 26 12.47 4.62 2.51
N VAL A 27 13.16 3.52 2.85
CA VAL A 27 13.71 2.59 1.84
C VAL A 27 12.58 1.96 1.00
N GLY A 28 11.49 1.54 1.64
CA GLY A 28 10.33 0.99 0.96
C GLY A 28 9.69 1.98 -0.02
N SER A 29 9.55 3.25 0.38
CA SER A 29 8.95 4.28 -0.47
C SER A 29 9.86 4.69 -1.64
N CYS A 30 11.18 4.68 -1.45
CA CYS A 30 12.14 4.81 -2.54
C CYS A 30 12.01 3.66 -3.55
N ILE A 31 11.95 2.40 -3.08
CA ILE A 31 11.77 1.22 -3.95
C ILE A 31 10.43 1.29 -4.69
N MET A 32 9.36 1.70 -4.00
CA MET A 32 8.04 1.91 -4.59
C MET A 32 8.07 2.98 -5.68
N THR A 33 8.78 4.09 -5.46
CA THR A 33 8.96 5.18 -6.44
C THR A 33 9.74 4.71 -7.67
N ILE A 34 10.78 3.91 -7.47
CA ILE A 34 11.54 3.30 -8.59
C ILE A 34 10.63 2.35 -9.38
N GLY A 35 9.86 1.50 -8.69
CA GLY A 35 8.91 0.58 -9.31
C GLY A 35 7.83 1.29 -10.13
N SER A 36 7.25 2.37 -9.61
CA SER A 36 6.26 3.18 -10.35
C SER A 36 6.90 3.91 -11.53
N GLY A 37 8.13 4.38 -11.40
CA GLY A 37 8.90 4.95 -12.50
C GLY A 37 9.11 3.95 -13.64
N LEU A 38 9.47 2.71 -13.32
CA LEU A 38 9.61 1.64 -14.32
C LEU A 38 8.29 1.34 -15.04
N LEU A 39 7.15 1.40 -14.33
CA LEU A 39 5.82 1.24 -14.94
C LEU A 39 5.49 2.36 -15.94
N THR A 40 6.03 3.57 -15.77
CA THR A 40 5.83 4.64 -16.78
C THR A 40 6.56 4.37 -18.10
N MET A 41 7.58 3.50 -18.11
CA MET A 41 8.33 3.13 -19.31
C MET A 41 7.71 1.97 -20.10
N LEU A 42 6.52 1.51 -19.72
CA LEU A 42 5.90 0.32 -20.27
C LEU A 42 5.41 0.56 -21.71
N GLN A 43 6.04 -0.11 -22.67
CA GLN A 43 5.70 -0.05 -24.10
C GLN A 43 4.73 -1.15 -24.51
N VAL A 44 4.03 -0.96 -25.63
CA VAL A 44 3.09 -1.95 -26.20
C VAL A 44 3.79 -3.29 -26.44
N ASP A 45 5.07 -3.25 -26.86
CA ASP A 45 5.87 -4.45 -27.17
C ASP A 45 6.64 -4.99 -25.95
N THR A 46 6.30 -4.55 -24.73
CA THR A 46 7.01 -4.97 -23.53
C THR A 46 6.73 -6.44 -23.24
N SER A 47 7.80 -7.24 -23.13
CA SER A 47 7.68 -8.66 -22.81
C SER A 47 6.98 -8.90 -21.46
N GLU A 48 6.30 -10.03 -21.34
CA GLU A 48 5.53 -10.35 -20.13
C GLU A 48 6.40 -10.36 -18.87
N ALA A 49 7.60 -10.94 -18.98
CA ALA A 49 8.57 -10.97 -17.89
C ALA A 49 8.97 -9.58 -17.39
N LYS A 50 9.02 -8.58 -18.28
CA LYS A 50 9.49 -7.23 -17.93
C LYS A 50 8.45 -6.46 -17.13
N TRP A 51 7.18 -6.47 -17.56
CA TRP A 51 6.12 -5.79 -16.80
C TRP A 51 5.83 -6.51 -15.48
N ILE A 52 5.92 -7.85 -15.43
CA ILE A 52 5.85 -8.61 -14.18
C ILE A 52 6.99 -8.21 -13.25
N GLY A 53 8.22 -8.09 -13.76
CA GLY A 53 9.37 -7.61 -12.99
C GLY A 53 9.14 -6.23 -12.35
N TYR A 54 8.57 -5.29 -13.11
CA TYR A 54 8.25 -3.94 -12.60
C TYR A 54 7.20 -3.99 -11.49
N GLN A 55 6.16 -4.81 -11.65
CA GLN A 55 5.13 -5.03 -10.63
C GLN A 55 5.69 -5.68 -9.36
N ILE A 56 6.69 -6.56 -9.49
CA ILE A 56 7.36 -7.16 -8.34
C ILE A 56 8.09 -6.09 -7.52
N ILE A 57 8.87 -5.23 -8.18
CA ILE A 57 9.61 -4.14 -7.51
C ILE A 57 8.63 -3.19 -6.82
N TYR A 58 7.60 -2.74 -7.53
CA TYR A 58 6.57 -1.85 -6.99
C TYR A 58 5.85 -2.48 -5.79
N GLY A 59 5.38 -3.72 -5.94
CA GLY A 59 4.67 -4.45 -4.89
C GLY A 59 5.54 -4.72 -3.66
N PHE A 60 6.82 -5.01 -3.86
CA PHE A 60 7.76 -5.21 -2.76
C PHE A 60 7.97 -3.92 -1.95
N GLY A 61 8.21 -2.78 -2.61
CA GLY A 61 8.33 -1.47 -1.96
C GLY A 61 7.06 -1.09 -1.18
N MET A 62 5.88 -1.30 -1.77
CA MET A 62 4.60 -1.08 -1.10
C MET A 62 4.45 -1.96 0.15
N GLY A 63 4.78 -3.25 0.05
CA GLY A 63 4.71 -4.18 1.19
C GLY A 63 5.62 -3.80 2.35
N LEU A 64 6.82 -3.29 2.05
CA LEU A 64 7.74 -2.76 3.06
C LEU A 64 7.13 -1.58 3.82
N CYS A 65 6.45 -0.64 3.14
CA CYS A 65 5.83 0.52 3.78
C CYS A 65 4.54 0.20 4.54
N PHE A 66 3.69 -0.66 3.98
CA PHE A 66 2.34 -0.93 4.48
C PHE A 66 2.35 -1.45 5.92
N GLN A 67 3.33 -2.29 6.26
CA GLN A 67 3.48 -2.82 7.61
C GLN A 67 3.97 -1.76 8.62
N GLN A 68 4.77 -0.78 8.18
CA GLN A 68 5.37 0.21 9.08
C GLN A 68 4.35 1.19 9.67
N SER A 69 3.33 1.60 8.90
CA SER A 69 2.28 2.49 9.43
C SER A 69 1.51 1.83 10.57
N ASN A 70 1.18 0.54 10.43
CA ASN A 70 0.51 -0.23 11.48
C ASN A 70 1.40 -0.44 12.70
N LEU A 71 2.70 -0.69 12.49
CA LEU A 71 3.67 -0.84 13.58
C LEU A 71 3.91 0.49 14.31
N ALA A 72 3.98 1.60 13.60
CA ALA A 72 4.13 2.93 14.17
C ALA A 72 2.99 3.26 15.13
N ALA A 73 1.73 3.06 14.71
CA ALA A 73 0.57 3.26 15.60
C ALA A 73 0.64 2.40 16.86
N GLN A 74 1.03 1.13 16.75
CA GLN A 74 1.19 0.25 17.91
C GLN A 74 2.35 0.68 18.83
N THR A 75 3.35 1.37 18.29
CA THR A 75 4.57 1.76 19.02
C THR A 75 4.41 3.10 19.74
N VAL A 76 3.75 4.07 19.11
CA VAL A 76 3.69 5.45 19.61
C VAL A 76 2.46 5.73 20.48
N LEU A 77 1.38 4.94 20.33
CA LEU A 77 0.16 5.11 21.12
C LEU A 77 0.14 4.23 22.38
N PRO A 78 -0.52 4.68 23.45
CA PRO A 78 -0.88 3.81 24.59
C PRO A 78 -1.77 2.65 24.14
N THR A 79 -1.66 1.48 24.78
CA THR A 79 -2.37 0.24 24.41
C THR A 79 -3.88 0.42 24.23
N ASN A 80 -4.51 1.29 25.04
CA ASN A 80 -5.94 1.57 24.96
C ASN A 80 -6.35 2.37 23.71
N ASP A 81 -5.43 3.16 23.17
CA ASP A 81 -5.68 4.06 22.02
C ASP A 81 -5.20 3.46 20.70
N VAL A 82 -4.42 2.37 20.72
CA VAL A 82 -3.97 1.64 19.52
C VAL A 82 -5.13 1.32 18.55
N PRO A 83 -6.29 0.79 19.00
CA PRO A 83 -7.41 0.52 18.09
C PRO A 83 -7.94 1.78 17.41
N ILE A 84 -7.97 2.91 18.12
CA ILE A 84 -8.40 4.21 17.60
C ILE A 84 -7.39 4.71 16.55
N GLY A 85 -6.09 4.62 16.85
CA GLY A 85 -5.03 4.99 15.91
C GLY A 85 -5.06 4.18 14.62
N LEU A 86 -5.27 2.86 14.73
CA LEU A 86 -5.43 1.98 13.56
C LEU A 86 -6.70 2.31 12.76
N ALA A 87 -7.80 2.64 13.42
CA ALA A 87 -9.03 3.06 12.76
C ALA A 87 -8.82 4.34 11.92
N VAL A 88 -8.08 5.33 12.45
CA VAL A 88 -7.74 6.55 11.71
C VAL A 88 -6.86 6.24 10.50
N ILE A 89 -5.84 5.38 10.66
CA ILE A 89 -4.99 4.94 9.54
C ILE A 89 -5.83 4.28 8.45
N PHE A 90 -6.69 3.33 8.80
CA PHE A 90 -7.55 2.66 7.83
C PHE A 90 -8.53 3.63 7.17
N PHE A 91 -9.12 4.55 7.93
CA PHE A 91 -9.98 5.59 7.39
C PHE A 91 -9.25 6.43 6.34
N SER A 92 -8.03 6.90 6.65
CA SER A 92 -7.22 7.68 5.70
C SER A 92 -6.85 6.87 4.45
N GLN A 93 -6.53 5.58 4.60
CA GLN A 93 -6.25 4.70 3.45
C GLN A 93 -7.47 4.54 2.54
N LEU A 94 -8.64 4.28 3.13
CA LEU A 94 -9.90 4.12 2.38
C LEU A 94 -10.30 5.43 1.70
N LEU A 95 -10.16 6.57 2.38
CA LEU A 95 -10.41 7.89 1.82
C LEU A 95 -9.48 8.16 0.63
N GLY A 96 -8.18 7.90 0.79
CA GLY A 96 -7.20 8.06 -0.28
C GLY A 96 -7.55 7.22 -1.51
N ALA A 97 -7.91 5.95 -1.30
CA ALA A 97 -8.37 5.06 -2.38
C ALA A 97 -9.67 5.57 -3.04
N ALA A 98 -10.65 5.98 -2.23
CA ALA A 98 -11.94 6.47 -2.72
C ALA A 98 -11.82 7.75 -3.57
N VAL A 99 -10.84 8.61 -3.29
CA VAL A 99 -10.61 9.85 -4.06
C VAL A 99 -9.72 9.59 -5.27
N LEU A 100 -8.61 8.86 -5.12
CA LEU A 100 -7.60 8.74 -6.17
C LEU A 100 -7.96 7.71 -7.25
N VAL A 101 -8.69 6.65 -6.92
CA VAL A 101 -9.09 5.63 -7.91
C VAL A 101 -9.98 6.23 -9.00
N PRO A 102 -11.08 6.96 -8.67
CA PRO A 102 -11.90 7.60 -9.69
C PRO A 102 -11.15 8.67 -10.49
N VAL A 103 -10.18 9.37 -9.89
CA VAL A 103 -9.35 10.34 -10.62
C VAL A 103 -8.51 9.62 -11.68
N GLY A 104 -7.88 8.49 -11.34
CA GLY A 104 -7.11 7.68 -12.28
C GLY A 104 -7.97 7.14 -13.42
N GLU A 105 -9.18 6.66 -13.11
CA GLU A 105 -10.16 6.21 -14.09
C GLU A 105 -10.59 7.34 -15.03
N ASN A 106 -10.94 8.50 -14.49
CA ASN A 106 -11.32 9.67 -15.29
C ASN A 106 -10.18 10.13 -16.21
N VAL A 107 -8.94 10.14 -15.72
CA VAL A 107 -7.76 10.48 -16.54
C VAL A 107 -7.59 9.48 -17.68
N LEU A 108 -7.73 8.18 -17.41
CA LEU A 108 -7.65 7.14 -18.43
C LEU A 108 -8.74 7.33 -19.50
N SER A 109 -9.99 7.49 -19.08
CA SER A 109 -11.15 7.67 -19.96
C SER A 109 -11.02 8.93 -20.81
N ASN A 110 -10.63 10.06 -20.21
CA ASN A 110 -10.42 11.31 -20.95
C ASN A 110 -9.26 11.21 -21.95
N GLN A 111 -8.15 10.57 -21.58
CA GLN A 111 -7.03 10.37 -22.49
C GLN A 111 -7.39 9.45 -23.66
N LEU A 112 -8.17 8.39 -23.41
CA LEU A 112 -8.67 7.51 -24.45
C LEU A 112 -9.64 8.22 -25.40
N LEU A 113 -10.60 8.97 -24.86
CA LEU A 113 -11.51 9.79 -25.65
C LEU A 113 -10.75 10.78 -26.54
N ASN A 114 -9.76 11.49 -25.99
CA ASN A 114 -8.96 12.44 -26.75
C ASN A 114 -8.16 11.78 -27.88
N LYS A 115 -7.65 10.56 -27.67
CA LYS A 115 -6.83 9.85 -28.67
C LYS A 115 -7.65 9.11 -29.71
N LEU A 116 -8.88 8.68 -29.38
CA LEU A 116 -9.69 7.81 -30.24
C LEU A 116 -10.89 8.51 -30.89
N SER A 117 -11.32 9.68 -30.39
CA SER A 117 -12.47 10.43 -30.94
C SER A 117 -12.34 10.84 -32.41
N GLY A 118 -11.12 10.91 -32.93
CA GLY A 118 -10.84 11.23 -34.34
C GLY A 118 -10.85 10.03 -35.30
N ILE A 119 -11.06 8.80 -34.81
CA ILE A 119 -10.95 7.58 -35.62
C ILE A 119 -12.33 7.16 -36.15
N PRO A 120 -12.53 7.09 -37.48
CA PRO A 120 -13.78 6.60 -38.07
C PRO A 120 -14.04 5.15 -37.64
N GLY A 121 -15.23 4.88 -37.10
CA GLY A 121 -15.64 3.53 -36.67
C GLY A 121 -15.46 3.22 -35.18
N ILE A 122 -15.03 4.19 -34.36
CA ILE A 122 -15.00 4.06 -32.90
C ILE A 122 -16.00 5.04 -32.29
N SER A 123 -17.05 4.52 -31.63
CA SER A 123 -18.02 5.35 -30.93
C SER A 123 -17.46 5.84 -29.58
N PRO A 124 -17.61 7.14 -29.23
CA PRO A 124 -17.20 7.68 -27.94
C PRO A 124 -17.79 6.93 -26.73
N ASP A 125 -19.04 6.47 -26.85
CA ASP A 125 -19.74 5.74 -25.78
C ASP A 125 -19.11 4.36 -25.50
N LEU A 126 -18.53 3.73 -26.51
CA LEU A 126 -17.78 2.47 -26.35
C LEU A 126 -16.48 2.67 -25.58
N ILE A 127 -15.91 3.88 -25.60
CA ILE A 127 -14.66 4.20 -24.92
C ILE A 127 -14.87 4.47 -23.43
N THR A 128 -16.00 5.08 -23.06
CA THR A 128 -16.31 5.47 -21.69
C THR A 128 -16.95 4.36 -20.86
N LEU A 129 -17.72 3.47 -21.48
CA LEU A 129 -18.43 2.39 -20.77
C LEU A 129 -17.70 1.03 -20.79
N SER A 130 -16.70 0.83 -21.65
CA SER A 130 -16.09 -0.49 -21.85
C SER A 130 -14.66 -0.57 -21.31
N GLY A 131 -14.36 -1.67 -20.61
CA GLY A 131 -12.99 -2.00 -20.19
C GLY A 131 -12.09 -2.31 -21.39
N ALA A 132 -10.76 -2.32 -21.16
CA ALA A 132 -9.74 -2.50 -22.21
C ALA A 132 -10.04 -3.65 -23.18
N THR A 133 -10.38 -4.82 -22.63
CA THR A 133 -10.64 -6.05 -23.39
C THR A 133 -11.91 -5.93 -24.23
N SER A 134 -12.98 -5.41 -23.65
CA SER A 134 -14.26 -5.19 -24.34
C SER A 134 -14.16 -4.13 -25.44
N LEU A 135 -13.32 -3.11 -25.24
CA LEU A 135 -12.95 -2.14 -26.27
C LEU A 135 -12.23 -2.80 -27.45
N LEU A 136 -11.27 -3.68 -27.18
CA LEU A 136 -10.49 -4.40 -28.20
C LEU A 136 -11.32 -5.42 -28.99
N ASP A 137 -12.29 -6.06 -28.34
CA ASP A 137 -13.17 -7.03 -28.98
C ASP A 137 -14.24 -6.36 -29.85
N SER A 138 -14.64 -5.13 -29.51
CA SER A 138 -15.66 -4.37 -30.23
C SER A 138 -15.15 -3.62 -31.47
N VAL A 139 -13.82 -3.56 -31.66
CA VAL A 139 -13.18 -2.78 -32.71
C VAL A 139 -12.62 -3.70 -33.81
N PRO A 140 -12.78 -3.35 -35.10
CA PRO A 140 -12.30 -4.17 -36.21
C PRO A 140 -10.76 -4.34 -36.17
N ALA A 141 -10.29 -5.49 -36.67
CA ALA A 141 -8.89 -5.94 -36.49
C ALA A 141 -7.83 -4.96 -37.01
N ASN A 142 -8.17 -4.15 -38.02
CA ASN A 142 -7.30 -3.13 -38.60
C ASN A 142 -7.04 -1.93 -37.66
N LEU A 143 -7.93 -1.68 -36.68
CA LEU A 143 -7.82 -0.58 -35.73
C LEU A 143 -7.28 -1.02 -34.35
N ARG A 144 -7.18 -2.34 -34.11
CA ARG A 144 -6.71 -2.89 -32.82
C ARG A 144 -5.35 -2.36 -32.40
N ASN A 145 -4.39 -2.27 -33.32
CA ASN A 145 -3.06 -1.75 -33.00
C ASN A 145 -3.11 -0.28 -32.58
N THR A 146 -3.92 0.53 -33.26
CA THR A 146 -4.12 1.95 -32.93
C THR A 146 -4.75 2.12 -31.55
N VAL A 147 -5.77 1.29 -31.23
CA VAL A 147 -6.40 1.28 -29.89
C VAL A 147 -5.40 0.84 -28.83
N LEU A 148 -4.60 -0.18 -29.07
CA LEU A 148 -3.56 -0.65 -28.13
C LEU A 148 -2.51 0.42 -27.83
N VAL A 149 -2.03 1.13 -28.85
CA VAL A 149 -1.08 2.23 -28.67
C VAL A 149 -1.71 3.37 -27.87
N ALA A 150 -2.92 3.79 -28.24
CA ALA A 150 -3.65 4.83 -27.50
C ALA A 150 -3.89 4.44 -26.03
N TYR A 151 -4.25 3.18 -25.79
CA TYR A 151 -4.47 2.64 -24.45
C TYR A 151 -3.19 2.60 -23.62
N ASN A 152 -2.09 2.13 -24.20
CA ASN A 152 -0.79 2.11 -23.53
C ASN A 152 -0.32 3.52 -23.16
N GLU A 153 -0.45 4.50 -24.05
CA GLU A 153 -0.10 5.90 -23.76
C GLU A 153 -0.98 6.52 -22.66
N SER A 154 -2.29 6.25 -22.69
CA SER A 154 -3.20 6.69 -21.64
C SER A 154 -2.84 6.06 -20.30
N LEU A 155 -2.54 4.75 -20.26
CA LEU A 155 -2.06 4.06 -19.06
C LEU A 155 -0.76 4.66 -18.51
N ARG A 156 0.20 5.02 -19.38
CA ARG A 156 1.43 5.69 -18.93
C ARG A 156 1.14 7.01 -18.22
N THR A 157 0.16 7.76 -18.70
CA THR A 157 -0.26 9.01 -18.06
C THR A 157 -0.79 8.74 -16.64
N VAL A 158 -1.59 7.69 -16.46
CA VAL A 158 -2.07 7.26 -15.13
C VAL A 158 -0.91 6.81 -14.24
N PHE A 159 0.05 6.04 -14.77
CA PHE A 159 1.23 5.63 -14.02
C PHE A 159 2.12 6.80 -13.61
N GLN A 160 2.19 7.87 -14.40
CA GLN A 160 2.90 9.11 -14.02
C GLN A 160 2.26 9.77 -12.79
N ILE A 161 0.93 9.80 -12.71
CA ILE A 161 0.24 10.28 -11.50
C ILE A 161 0.61 9.41 -10.29
N GLY A 162 0.62 8.08 -10.47
CA GLY A 162 1.06 7.14 -9.44
C GLY A 162 2.52 7.35 -9.01
N LEU A 163 3.42 7.68 -9.94
CA LEU A 163 4.80 8.03 -9.66
C LEU A 163 4.92 9.30 -8.82
N ILE A 164 4.18 10.36 -9.19
CA ILE A 164 4.18 11.62 -8.44
C ILE A 164 3.70 11.37 -7.00
N LEU A 165 2.61 10.62 -6.82
CA LEU A 165 2.09 10.27 -5.50
C LEU A 165 3.08 9.41 -4.70
N SER A 166 3.77 8.48 -5.36
CA SER A 166 4.83 7.67 -4.74
C SER A 166 5.98 8.55 -4.26
N ALA A 167 6.42 9.51 -5.08
CA ALA A 167 7.49 10.44 -4.72
C ALA A 167 7.06 11.36 -3.55
N LEU A 168 5.82 11.84 -3.54
CA LEU A 168 5.27 12.59 -2.41
C LEU A 168 5.23 11.74 -1.13
N SER A 169 4.96 10.44 -1.24
CA SER A 169 4.99 9.53 -0.09
C SER A 169 6.40 9.39 0.52
N VAL A 170 7.46 9.52 -0.28
CA VAL A 170 8.85 9.53 0.23
C VAL A 170 9.06 10.77 1.11
N LEU A 171 8.59 11.93 0.69
CA LEU A 171 8.67 13.16 1.48
C LEU A 171 7.84 13.04 2.76
N GLY A 172 6.62 12.52 2.67
CA GLY A 172 5.77 12.27 3.84
C GLY A 172 6.42 11.31 4.84
N ASN A 173 7.03 10.23 4.35
CA ASN A 173 7.74 9.27 5.19
C ASN A 173 9.03 9.86 5.79
N ALA A 174 9.70 10.77 5.08
CA ALA A 174 10.87 11.47 5.61
C ALA A 174 10.50 12.45 6.75
N THR A 175 9.26 12.94 6.79
CA THR A 175 8.75 13.78 7.90
C THR A 175 8.23 12.98 9.10
N LEU A 176 8.17 11.64 9.02
CA LEU A 176 7.72 10.84 10.16
C LEU A 176 8.70 10.94 11.33
N GLU A 177 8.15 11.05 12.54
CA GLU A 177 8.96 11.01 13.76
C GLU A 177 9.76 9.71 13.84
N TRP A 178 11.03 9.85 14.19
CA TRP A 178 11.96 8.74 14.41
C TRP A 178 11.70 8.14 15.79
N ALA A 179 10.53 7.55 15.98
CA ALA A 179 10.20 6.85 17.21
C ALA A 179 10.80 5.43 17.19
N SER A 180 11.50 5.10 18.27
CA SER A 180 12.05 3.76 18.49
C SER A 180 10.93 2.77 18.82
N VAL A 181 10.90 1.65 18.11
CA VAL A 181 10.09 0.46 18.44
C VAL A 181 10.65 -0.23 19.69
N LEU A 182 11.93 0.01 20.00
CA LEU A 182 12.53 -0.34 21.28
C LEU A 182 12.22 0.80 22.27
N LYS A 183 11.02 0.82 22.84
CA LYS A 183 10.77 1.52 24.10
C LYS A 183 10.69 0.48 25.20
N ASP A 184 11.57 0.66 26.19
CA ASP A 184 11.82 -0.11 27.40
C ASP A 184 10.89 -1.30 27.66
N LYS A 185 11.49 -2.47 27.88
CA LYS A 185 10.98 -3.37 28.91
C LYS A 185 10.86 -2.54 30.19
N GLN A 186 9.71 -1.91 30.43
CA GLN A 186 9.31 -1.58 31.78
C GLN A 186 9.47 -2.89 32.55
N PRO A 187 10.31 -2.96 33.60
CA PRO A 187 10.30 -4.10 34.46
C PRO A 187 8.85 -4.25 34.88
N ILE A 188 8.27 -5.43 34.64
CA ILE A 188 7.04 -5.83 35.29
C ILE A 188 7.24 -5.43 36.76
N PRO A 189 6.45 -4.49 37.33
CA PRO A 189 6.53 -4.24 38.74
C PRO A 189 6.30 -5.60 39.37
N ASP A 190 7.34 -6.11 40.01
CA ASP A 190 7.29 -7.33 40.77
C ASP A 190 6.39 -7.00 41.97
N THR A 191 5.08 -6.93 41.75
CA THR A 191 4.10 -6.89 42.81
C THR A 191 4.05 -8.31 43.35
N GLN A 192 5.11 -8.64 44.09
CA GLN A 192 4.97 -9.46 45.26
C GLN A 192 3.86 -8.83 46.11
N ASP A 193 2.66 -9.36 45.94
CA ASP A 193 1.83 -9.61 47.11
C ASP A 193 1.35 -11.06 47.06
N LYS A 194 2.31 -11.96 47.24
CA LYS A 194 2.07 -13.36 47.61
C LYS A 194 1.83 -13.51 49.12
N SER A 195 1.69 -12.41 49.87
CA SER A 195 1.35 -12.44 51.30
C SER A 195 -0.16 -12.46 51.53
N VAL A 196 -0.96 -11.72 50.76
CA VAL A 196 -2.41 -11.64 51.02
C VAL A 196 -3.16 -12.93 50.67
N VAL A 197 -2.72 -13.68 49.65
CA VAL A 197 -3.42 -14.92 49.24
C VAL A 197 -3.19 -16.08 50.22
N ASN A 198 -2.06 -16.11 50.94
CA ASN A 198 -1.77 -17.21 51.87
C ASN A 198 -2.50 -17.08 53.22
N ASP A 199 -2.90 -15.88 53.62
CA ASP A 199 -3.67 -15.68 54.87
C ASP A 199 -5.17 -15.97 54.68
N GLU A 200 -5.75 -15.70 53.51
CA GLU A 200 -7.15 -16.05 53.22
C GLU A 200 -7.37 -17.57 53.11
N VAL A 201 -6.44 -18.30 52.49
CA VAL A 201 -6.56 -19.76 52.35
C VAL A 201 -6.35 -20.47 53.69
N LYS A 202 -5.54 -19.91 54.60
CA LYS A 202 -5.31 -20.48 55.93
C LYS A 202 -6.49 -20.22 56.88
N ASN A 203 -7.21 -19.12 56.72
CA ASN A 203 -8.37 -18.79 57.55
C ASN A 203 -9.66 -19.49 57.06
N ALA A 204 -9.80 -19.75 55.76
CA ALA A 204 -10.95 -20.47 55.22
C ALA A 204 -10.90 -22.01 55.41
N GLY A 205 -9.72 -22.58 55.67
CA GLY A 205 -9.55 -24.02 55.91
C GLY A 205 -9.70 -24.46 57.38
N GLY A 206 -9.89 -23.53 58.31
CA GLY A 206 -9.92 -23.80 59.76
C GLY A 206 -11.30 -24.00 60.39
N GLU A 207 -12.40 -23.69 59.68
CA GLU A 207 -13.77 -23.77 60.21
C GLU A 207 -14.61 -24.94 59.65
N ALA A 208 -13.97 -25.91 59.00
CA ALA A 208 -14.66 -27.09 58.47
C ALA A 208 -13.95 -28.41 58.82
N VAL A 209 -13.73 -28.65 60.11
CA VAL A 209 -13.57 -30.00 60.71
C VAL A 209 -14.25 -30.02 62.08
#